data_AF-A0A9P7GCT1-F1
#
_entry.id   AF-A0A9P7GCT1-F1
#
_cell.length_a   1.000
_cell.length_b   1.000
_cell.length_c   1.000
_cell.angle_alpha   90.00
_cell.angle_beta   90.00
_cell.angle_gamma   90.00
#
_symmetry.space_group_name_H-M   'P 1'
#
loop_
_entity.id
_entity.type
_entity.pdbx_description
1 polymer ?
#
loop_
_entity_poly.entity_id
_entity_poly.type
_entity_poly.pdbx_seq_one_letter_code
_entity_poly.pdbx_strand_id
1 'polypeptide(L)'
;MRNPFNPPPAPPAFGEGKVLPERTSSYFSQLIFQWLDPFLYVGFTRPLQENDLWQLPDDRLTAKITDDVERKYYARCPPEKRPKAFRENQPTTAPLSEKALERNAGRRQANVPEKQPVYDESIFKALHTSFFKRIWIAGILHLIADVLRTTTPLVTKVLLTWLTTSYAYHRLPDEQKASGIIKEPQGVGYGIGLAFALFAMQRA
;
A
#
# COMPACT_ATOMS: atom_id res chain seq x y z
N MET A 1 -9.18 27.12 34.67
CA MET A 1 -9.48 27.09 33.21
C MET A 1 -8.32 26.34 32.53
N ARG A 2 -8.57 25.24 31.82
CA ARG A 2 -7.51 24.53 31.08
C ARG A 2 -7.16 25.35 29.83
N ASN A 3 -5.89 25.74 29.65
CA ASN A 3 -5.41 26.42 28.45
C ASN A 3 -5.19 25.38 27.33
N PRO A 4 -5.95 25.40 26.22
CA PRO A 4 -5.79 24.44 25.14
C PRO A 4 -4.43 24.55 24.43
N PHE A 5 -3.76 25.71 24.51
CA PHE A 5 -2.46 25.95 23.87
C PHE A 5 -1.26 25.66 24.77
N ASN A 6 -1.49 25.30 26.03
CA ASN A 6 -0.41 24.90 26.95
C ASN A 6 -0.91 23.80 27.90
N PRO A 7 -1.12 22.57 27.38
CA PRO A 7 -1.51 21.43 28.20
C PRO A 7 -0.40 21.05 29.20
N PRO A 8 -0.73 20.37 30.31
CA PRO A 8 0.28 19.85 31.21
C PRO A 8 1.21 18.87 30.47
N PRO A 9 2.51 18.86 30.81
CA PRO A 9 3.49 18.02 30.11
C PRO A 9 3.13 16.53 30.25
N ALA A 10 3.17 15.81 29.13
CA ALA A 10 2.98 14.36 29.14
C ALA A 10 4.13 13.66 29.89
N PRO A 11 3.88 12.47 30.51
CA PRO A 11 4.90 11.76 31.27
C PRO A 11 6.15 11.44 30.42
N PRO A 12 7.35 11.38 31.03
CA PRO A 12 8.55 10.91 30.37
C PRO A 12 8.41 9.45 29.94
N ALA A 13 9.16 9.03 28.92
CA ALA A 13 9.20 7.65 28.42
C ALA A 13 7.87 7.13 27.84
N PHE A 14 7.26 7.90 26.94
CA PHE A 14 5.99 7.53 26.31
C PHE A 14 6.06 6.20 25.54
N GLY A 15 7.19 5.96 24.84
CA GLY A 15 7.41 4.85 23.91
C GLY A 15 8.19 3.67 24.51
N GLU A 16 8.74 3.81 25.71
CA GLU A 16 9.54 2.77 26.36
C GLU A 16 8.75 1.46 26.53
N GLY A 17 9.33 0.35 26.05
CA GLY A 17 8.71 -0.98 26.09
C GLY A 17 7.48 -1.16 25.18
N LYS A 18 7.12 -0.17 24.36
CA LYS A 18 5.98 -0.24 23.44
C LYS A 18 6.46 -0.39 22.00
N VAL A 19 5.88 -1.36 21.30
CA VAL A 19 6.06 -1.53 19.85
C VAL A 19 5.13 -0.59 19.09
N LEU A 20 5.54 -0.20 17.88
CA LEU A 20 4.77 0.66 16.98
C LEU A 20 3.33 0.14 16.80
N PRO A 21 2.29 0.92 17.18
CA PRO A 21 0.90 0.47 17.16
C PRO A 21 0.25 0.50 15.77
N GLU A 22 1.01 0.77 14.70
CA GLU A 22 0.51 0.86 13.32
C GLU A 22 -0.27 -0.41 12.92
N ARG A 23 0.27 -1.60 13.21
CA ARG A 23 -0.38 -2.87 12.84
C ARG A 23 -1.49 -3.32 13.79
N THR A 24 -1.41 -2.93 15.05
CA THR A 24 -2.40 -3.32 16.06
C THR A 24 -3.64 -2.43 16.02
N SER A 25 -3.54 -1.25 15.41
CA SER A 25 -4.64 -0.30 15.26
C SER A 25 -5.65 -0.73 14.19
N SER A 26 -6.89 -0.28 14.30
CA SER A 26 -7.95 -0.57 13.33
C SER A 26 -7.62 -0.05 11.93
N TYR A 27 -8.17 -0.67 10.88
CA TYR A 27 -7.92 -0.24 9.49
C TYR A 27 -8.31 1.22 9.22
N PHE A 28 -9.38 1.73 9.87
CA PHE A 28 -9.75 3.14 9.76
C PHE A 28 -8.69 4.03 10.42
N SER A 29 -8.23 3.68 11.62
CA SER A 29 -7.16 4.40 12.31
C SER A 29 -5.84 4.37 11.54
N GLN A 30 -5.54 3.30 10.81
CA GLN A 30 -4.39 3.22 9.90
C GLN A 30 -4.53 4.15 8.70
N LEU A 31 -5.73 4.23 8.10
CA LEU A 31 -5.99 5.05 6.92
C LEU A 31 -5.84 6.55 7.20
N ILE A 32 -6.38 7.04 8.32
CA ILE A 32 -6.34 8.45 8.69
C ILE A 32 -5.20 8.79 9.65
N PHE A 33 -4.25 7.88 9.88
CA PHE A 33 -3.09 8.03 10.77
C PHE A 33 -3.43 8.42 12.22
N GLN A 34 -4.65 8.15 12.69
CA GLN A 34 -5.11 8.51 14.04
C GLN A 34 -4.30 7.83 15.15
N TRP A 35 -3.64 6.70 14.88
CA TRP A 35 -2.78 6.02 15.85
C TRP A 35 -1.54 6.86 16.24
N LEU A 36 -1.20 7.86 15.44
CA LEU A 36 -0.07 8.76 15.66
C LEU A 36 -0.40 9.92 16.61
N ASP A 37 -1.69 10.24 16.77
CA ASP A 37 -2.19 11.34 17.62
C ASP A 37 -1.59 11.39 19.04
N PRO A 38 -1.53 10.28 19.82
CA PRO A 38 -0.97 10.35 21.17
C PRO A 38 0.52 10.70 21.18
N PHE A 39 1.27 10.33 20.13
CA PHE A 39 2.67 10.71 19.99
C PHE A 39 2.84 12.18 19.61
N LEU A 40 2.02 12.68 18.69
CA LEU A 40 1.99 14.11 18.34
C LEU A 40 1.61 14.98 19.53
N TYR A 41 0.70 14.50 20.38
CA TYR A 41 0.32 15.18 21.61
C TYR A 41 1.51 15.33 22.58
N VAL A 42 2.32 14.27 22.77
CA VAL A 42 3.53 14.34 23.60
C VAL A 42 4.48 15.41 23.06
N GLY A 43 4.75 15.39 21.75
CA GLY A 43 5.61 16.38 21.08
C GLY A 43 5.08 17.81 21.13
N PHE A 44 3.75 17.99 21.18
CA PHE A 44 3.13 19.29 21.41
C PHE A 44 3.34 19.80 22.84
N THR A 45 3.32 18.90 23.83
CA THR A 45 3.45 19.27 25.25
C THR A 45 4.91 19.50 25.68
N ARG A 46 5.87 18.79 25.10
CA ARG A 46 7.30 18.85 25.46
C ARG A 46 8.20 18.34 24.32
N PRO A 47 9.49 18.70 24.28
CA PRO A 47 10.43 18.14 23.32
C PRO A 47 10.59 16.62 23.50
N LEU A 48 10.54 15.90 22.38
CA LEU A 48 10.66 14.45 22.34
C LEU A 48 12.08 14.00 22.73
N GLN A 49 12.16 12.91 23.49
CA GLN A 49 13.40 12.24 23.86
C GLN A 49 13.47 10.84 23.22
N GLU A 50 14.64 10.21 23.25
CA GLU A 50 14.85 8.86 22.71
C GLU A 50 13.87 7.84 23.30
N ASN A 51 13.66 7.87 24.61
CA ASN A 51 12.76 6.95 25.33
C ASN A 51 11.26 7.18 25.00
N ASP A 52 10.93 8.25 24.28
CA ASP A 52 9.56 8.52 23.83
C ASP A 52 9.23 7.84 22.48
N LEU A 53 10.25 7.34 21.79
CA LEU A 53 10.08 6.67 20.50
C LEU A 53 9.60 5.23 20.70
N TRP A 54 8.73 4.77 19.81
CA TRP A 54 8.31 3.37 19.77
C TRP A 54 9.41 2.46 19.24
N GLN A 55 9.41 1.23 19.72
CA GLN A 55 10.23 0.18 19.15
C GLN A 55 9.67 -0.26 17.80
N LEU A 56 10.57 -0.50 16.85
CA LEU A 56 10.20 -0.98 15.53
C LEU A 56 9.76 -2.44 15.61
N PRO A 57 8.67 -2.86 14.94
CA PRO A 57 8.24 -4.25 14.95
C PRO A 57 9.27 -5.16 14.28
N ASP A 58 9.33 -6.42 14.72
CA ASP A 58 10.36 -7.38 14.32
C ASP A 58 10.49 -7.55 12.80
N ASP A 59 9.39 -7.47 12.06
CA ASP A 59 9.35 -7.66 10.62
C ASP A 59 9.96 -6.48 9.82
N ARG A 60 10.09 -5.32 10.46
CA ARG A 60 10.72 -4.13 9.88
C ARG A 60 12.16 -3.94 10.35
N LEU A 61 12.67 -4.82 11.22
CA LEU A 61 14.07 -4.81 11.62
C LEU A 61 14.98 -5.20 10.46
N THR A 62 16.13 -4.54 10.38
CA THR A 62 17.13 -4.78 9.33
C THR A 62 17.56 -6.24 9.25
N ALA A 63 17.72 -6.92 10.39
CA ALA A 63 18.09 -8.34 10.42
C ALA A 63 17.10 -9.20 9.63
N LYS A 64 15.78 -9.06 9.89
CA LYS A 64 14.75 -9.84 9.20
C LYS A 64 14.66 -9.50 7.71
N ILE A 65 14.79 -8.22 7.36
CA ILE A 65 14.74 -7.78 5.96
C ILE A 65 15.95 -8.34 5.20
N THR A 66 17.16 -8.24 5.77
CA THR A 66 18.39 -8.78 5.17
C THR A 66 18.29 -10.28 4.99
N ASP A 67 17.88 -11.04 6.02
CA ASP A 67 17.69 -12.50 5.94
C ASP A 67 16.75 -12.90 4.79
N ASP A 68 15.68 -12.14 4.60
CA ASP A 68 14.68 -12.41 3.56
C ASP A 68 15.19 -12.08 2.15
N VAL A 69 15.97 -11.01 2.01
CA VAL A 69 16.62 -10.65 0.74
C VAL A 69 17.73 -11.65 0.40
N GLU A 70 18.59 -12.01 1.37
CA GLU A 70 19.67 -12.97 1.19
C GLU A 70 19.13 -14.34 0.80
N ARG A 71 18.12 -14.85 1.49
CA ARG A 71 17.47 -16.12 1.15
C ARG A 71 16.93 -16.13 -0.29
N LYS A 72 16.26 -15.05 -0.74
CA LYS A 72 15.74 -14.97 -2.11
C LYS A 72 16.85 -14.79 -3.15
N TYR A 73 17.95 -14.15 -2.79
CA TYR A 73 19.11 -14.02 -3.67
C TYR A 73 19.85 -15.36 -3.83
N TYR A 74 20.22 -16.01 -2.72
CA TYR A 74 20.95 -17.27 -2.77
C TYR A 74 20.14 -18.42 -3.36
N ALA A 75 18.81 -18.42 -3.25
CA ALA A 75 17.94 -19.35 -3.97
C ALA A 75 18.12 -19.27 -5.51
N ARG A 76 18.55 -18.12 -6.03
CA ARG A 76 18.83 -17.90 -7.47
C ARG A 76 20.27 -18.18 -7.85
N CYS A 77 21.17 -18.34 -6.89
CA CYS A 77 22.56 -18.71 -7.14
C CYS A 77 22.70 -20.23 -7.25
N PRO A 78 23.65 -20.74 -8.06
CA PRO A 78 24.00 -22.14 -8.06
C PRO A 78 24.52 -22.57 -6.67
N PRO A 79 24.29 -23.83 -6.25
CA PRO A 79 24.60 -24.30 -4.90
C PRO A 79 26.09 -24.13 -4.53
N GLU A 80 26.99 -24.21 -5.51
CA GLU A 80 28.43 -24.03 -5.33
C GLU A 80 28.81 -22.62 -4.86
N LYS A 81 28.08 -21.58 -5.27
CA LYS A 81 28.37 -20.19 -4.92
C LYS A 81 27.68 -19.73 -3.64
N ARG A 82 26.79 -20.53 -3.05
CA ARG A 82 26.07 -20.18 -1.81
C ARG A 82 27.01 -20.25 -0.59
N PRO A 83 26.86 -19.36 0.42
CA PRO A 83 27.54 -19.51 1.70
C PRO A 83 27.15 -20.82 2.39
N LYS A 84 28.04 -21.39 3.21
CA LYS A 84 27.82 -22.70 3.88
C LYS A 84 26.48 -22.77 4.63
N ALA A 85 26.11 -21.71 5.33
CA ALA A 85 24.83 -21.60 6.06
C ALA A 85 23.58 -21.78 5.17
N PHE A 86 23.66 -21.46 3.87
CA PHE A 86 22.57 -21.59 2.91
C PHE A 86 22.68 -22.82 2.00
N ARG A 87 23.77 -23.60 2.10
CA ARG A 87 23.95 -24.85 1.32
C ARG A 87 23.15 -26.02 1.90
N GLU A 88 22.99 -26.05 3.21
CA GLU A 88 22.50 -27.22 3.96
C GLU A 88 20.96 -27.33 3.99
N ASN A 89 20.24 -26.24 3.71
CA ASN A 89 18.77 -26.22 3.69
C ASN A 89 18.16 -26.79 2.39
N GLN A 90 18.95 -27.44 1.54
CA GLN A 90 18.44 -28.17 0.40
C GLN A 90 18.32 -29.65 0.81
N PRO A 91 17.13 -30.26 0.76
CA PRO A 91 17.04 -31.70 0.93
C PRO A 91 17.97 -32.33 -0.09
N THR A 92 18.95 -33.09 0.40
CA THR A 92 19.83 -33.95 -0.40
C THR A 92 19.01 -35.10 -0.97
N THR A 93 18.02 -34.78 -1.79
CA THR A 93 17.26 -35.72 -2.59
C THR A 93 16.80 -34.99 -3.84
N ALA A 94 17.59 -35.05 -4.91
CA ALA A 94 16.99 -35.61 -6.11
C ALA A 94 16.41 -36.97 -5.65
N PRO A 95 15.10 -37.22 -5.76
CA PRO A 95 14.52 -38.41 -5.18
C PRO A 95 15.00 -39.62 -5.99
N LEU A 96 16.13 -40.20 -5.59
CA LEU A 96 16.36 -41.64 -5.73
C LEU A 96 15.40 -42.32 -4.74
N SER A 97 14.11 -42.24 -5.06
CA SER A 97 13.09 -43.05 -4.41
C SER A 97 13.45 -44.50 -4.73
N GLU A 98 13.92 -45.25 -3.74
CA GLU A 98 14.14 -46.70 -3.83
C GLU A 98 12.91 -47.43 -4.41
N LYS A 99 11.70 -46.86 -4.25
CA LYS A 99 10.45 -47.34 -4.85
C LYS A 99 10.32 -47.10 -6.37
N ALA A 100 11.32 -46.49 -7.01
CA ALA A 100 11.43 -46.32 -8.46
C ALA A 100 12.37 -47.35 -9.11
N LEU A 101 13.29 -47.97 -8.37
CA LEU A 101 14.16 -49.03 -8.88
C LEU A 101 13.39 -50.33 -9.16
N GLU A 102 12.42 -50.70 -8.32
CA GLU A 102 11.64 -51.93 -8.54
C GLU A 102 10.52 -51.76 -9.58
N ARG A 103 10.01 -50.54 -9.77
CA ARG A 103 8.87 -50.27 -10.69
C ARG A 103 9.30 -50.09 -12.15
N ASN A 104 10.60 -49.97 -12.40
CA ASN A 104 11.18 -49.74 -13.71
C ASN A 104 11.63 -51.02 -14.44
N ALA A 105 11.35 -52.21 -13.91
CA ALA A 105 11.61 -53.47 -14.61
C ALA A 105 10.66 -53.74 -15.80
N GLY A 106 9.58 -52.95 -15.96
CA GLY A 106 8.51 -53.28 -16.93
C GLY A 106 8.00 -52.17 -17.84
N ARG A 107 8.46 -50.91 -17.74
CA ARG A 107 7.97 -49.83 -18.60
C ARG A 107 9.11 -49.00 -19.16
N ARG A 108 9.33 -49.16 -20.46
CA ARG A 108 10.08 -48.22 -21.32
C ARG A 108 9.48 -46.82 -21.12
N GLN A 109 10.08 -46.02 -20.24
CA GLN A 109 9.71 -44.63 -20.05
C GLN A 109 10.50 -43.79 -21.06
N ALA A 110 9.77 -43.04 -21.89
CA ALA A 110 10.34 -41.99 -22.71
C ALA A 110 11.05 -40.99 -21.78
N ASN A 111 12.34 -40.78 -22.01
CA ASN A 111 13.15 -39.79 -21.32
C ASN A 111 12.52 -38.40 -21.50
N VAL A 112 11.87 -37.88 -20.45
CA VAL A 112 11.59 -36.45 -20.33
C VAL A 112 12.88 -35.82 -19.82
N PRO A 113 13.57 -34.95 -20.58
CA PRO A 113 14.79 -34.34 -20.12
C PRO A 113 14.50 -33.46 -18.91
N GLU A 114 15.10 -33.80 -17.78
CA GLU A 114 15.03 -33.03 -16.54
C GLU A 114 15.73 -31.68 -16.78
N LYS A 115 14.92 -30.62 -16.90
CA LYS A 115 15.39 -29.29 -17.26
C LYS A 115 16.26 -28.77 -16.11
N GLN A 116 17.55 -28.60 -16.35
CA GLN A 116 18.44 -28.04 -15.32
C GLN A 116 17.93 -26.67 -14.88
N PRO A 117 17.90 -26.38 -13.57
CA PRO A 117 17.45 -25.09 -13.08
C PRO A 117 18.38 -23.99 -13.62
N VAL A 118 17.81 -23.05 -14.38
CA VAL A 118 18.53 -21.87 -14.86
C VAL A 118 18.65 -20.90 -13.68
N TYR A 119 19.89 -20.64 -13.27
CA TYR A 119 20.23 -19.74 -12.16
C TYR A 119 20.54 -18.34 -12.71
N ASP A 120 19.68 -17.37 -12.41
CA ASP A 120 19.79 -16.02 -12.98
C ASP A 120 20.75 -15.08 -12.21
N GLU A 121 21.31 -15.49 -11.05
CA GLU A 121 22.24 -14.73 -10.17
C GLU A 121 21.90 -13.23 -9.97
N SER A 122 20.64 -12.84 -10.20
CA SER A 122 20.26 -11.45 -10.39
C SER A 122 19.77 -10.84 -9.07
N ILE A 123 20.55 -9.91 -8.55
CA ILE A 123 20.21 -9.18 -7.32
C ILE A 123 18.93 -8.35 -7.47
N PHE A 124 18.76 -7.70 -8.62
CA PHE A 124 17.57 -6.88 -8.89
C PHE A 124 16.28 -7.71 -8.81
N LYS A 125 16.29 -8.92 -9.39
CA LYS A 125 15.13 -9.84 -9.38
C LYS A 125 14.87 -10.35 -7.96
N ALA A 126 15.90 -10.58 -7.15
CA ALA A 126 15.76 -10.95 -5.74
C ALA A 126 15.14 -9.82 -4.88
N LEU A 127 15.60 -8.58 -5.07
CA LEU A 127 15.06 -7.39 -4.41
C LEU A 127 13.60 -7.16 -4.80
N HIS A 128 13.30 -7.18 -6.10
CA HIS A 128 11.94 -6.99 -6.60
C HIS A 128 10.99 -8.07 -6.08
N THR A 129 11.39 -9.34 -6.04
CA THR A 129 10.56 -10.40 -5.44
C THR A 129 10.37 -10.21 -3.93
N SER A 130 11.36 -9.68 -3.21
CA SER A 130 11.24 -9.41 -1.77
C SER A 130 10.25 -8.31 -1.44
N PHE A 131 10.30 -7.20 -2.19
CA PHE A 131 9.42 -6.06 -1.98
C PHE A 131 8.21 -6.02 -2.91
N PHE A 132 7.93 -7.11 -3.64
CA PHE A 132 6.95 -7.17 -4.72
C PHE A 132 5.59 -6.60 -4.31
N LYS A 133 5.00 -7.15 -3.25
CA LYS A 133 3.68 -6.70 -2.76
C LYS A 133 3.67 -5.22 -2.42
N ARG A 134 4.72 -4.72 -1.76
CA ARG A 134 4.82 -3.32 -1.34
C ARG A 134 4.95 -2.37 -2.54
N ILE A 135 5.78 -2.72 -3.51
CA ILE A 135 5.99 -1.93 -4.74
C ILE A 135 4.70 -1.86 -5.55
N TRP A 136 4.04 -2.98 -5.77
CA TRP A 136 2.84 -3.02 -6.62
C TRP A 136 1.62 -2.37 -5.97
N ILE A 137 1.42 -2.53 -4.65
CA ILE A 137 0.35 -1.82 -3.93
C ILE A 137 0.60 -0.30 -3.99
N ALA A 138 1.83 0.14 -3.73
CA ALA A 138 2.17 1.56 -3.83
C ALA A 138 1.98 2.10 -5.26
N GLY A 139 2.40 1.34 -6.27
CA GLY A 139 2.24 1.71 -7.68
C GLY A 139 0.78 1.83 -8.12
N ILE A 140 -0.08 0.89 -7.71
CA ILE A 140 -1.52 0.94 -8.02
C ILE A 140 -2.19 2.13 -7.33
N LEU A 141 -1.90 2.36 -6.05
CA LEU A 141 -2.46 3.50 -5.31
C LEU A 141 -2.00 4.84 -5.93
N HIS A 142 -0.74 4.92 -6.34
CA HIS A 142 -0.21 6.10 -7.02
C HIS A 142 -0.87 6.32 -8.39
N LEU A 143 -1.04 5.26 -9.18
CA LEU A 143 -1.76 5.33 -10.46
C LEU A 143 -3.19 5.85 -10.27
N ILE A 144 -3.91 5.36 -9.25
CA ILE A 144 -5.26 5.84 -8.94
C ILE A 144 -5.22 7.34 -8.61
N ALA A 145 -4.29 7.78 -7.75
CA ALA A 145 -4.14 9.18 -7.40
C ALA A 145 -3.87 10.06 -8.66
N ASP A 146 -2.96 9.63 -9.52
CA ASP A 146 -2.64 10.34 -10.77
C ASP A 146 -3.82 10.40 -11.74
N VAL A 147 -4.60 9.31 -11.85
CA VAL A 147 -5.82 9.28 -12.67
C VAL A 147 -6.87 10.23 -12.12
N LEU A 148 -7.10 10.25 -10.80
CA LEU A 148 -8.02 11.19 -10.15
C LEU A 148 -7.58 12.64 -10.41
N ARG A 149 -6.29 12.93 -10.24
CA ARG A 149 -5.74 14.27 -10.46
C ARG A 149 -5.87 14.71 -11.93
N THR A 150 -5.60 13.80 -12.86
CA THR A 150 -5.68 14.07 -14.32
C THR A 150 -7.14 14.27 -14.79
N THR A 151 -8.11 13.66 -14.12
CA THR A 151 -9.54 13.78 -14.46
C THR A 151 -10.26 14.94 -13.77
N THR A 152 -9.60 15.67 -12.86
CA THR A 152 -10.08 16.93 -12.26
C THR A 152 -10.74 17.90 -13.27
N PRO A 153 -10.13 18.26 -14.41
CA PRO A 153 -10.74 19.20 -15.36
C PRO A 153 -12.08 18.71 -15.94
N LEU A 154 -12.32 17.39 -16.01
CA LEU A 154 -13.58 16.84 -16.49
C LEU A 154 -14.71 17.14 -15.50
N VAL A 155 -14.46 16.96 -14.20
CA VAL A 155 -15.42 17.30 -13.14
C VAL A 155 -15.66 18.80 -13.08
N THR A 156 -14.62 19.61 -13.22
CA THR A 156 -14.73 21.07 -13.32
C THR A 156 -15.65 21.47 -14.49
N LYS A 157 -15.51 20.83 -15.65
CA LYS A 157 -16.36 21.09 -16.82
C LYS A 157 -17.83 20.74 -16.56
N VAL A 158 -18.09 19.61 -15.91
CA VAL A 158 -19.46 19.20 -15.56
C VAL A 158 -20.08 20.18 -14.56
N LEU A 159 -19.31 20.59 -13.55
CA LEU A 159 -19.75 21.57 -12.55
C LEU A 159 -20.09 22.92 -13.20
N LEU A 160 -19.23 23.41 -14.10
CA LEU A 160 -19.47 24.67 -14.82
C LEU A 160 -20.69 24.58 -15.75
N THR A 161 -20.86 23.45 -16.44
CA THR A 161 -22.05 23.22 -17.28
C THR A 161 -23.32 23.26 -16.44
N TRP A 162 -23.32 22.55 -15.31
CA TRP A 162 -24.45 22.55 -14.39
C TRP A 162 -24.77 23.94 -13.84
N LEU A 163 -23.75 24.70 -13.40
CA LEU A 163 -23.92 26.08 -12.94
C LEU A 163 -24.54 26.97 -14.02
N THR A 164 -24.07 26.84 -15.27
CA THR A 164 -24.56 27.63 -16.40
C THR A 164 -26.03 27.30 -16.70
N THR A 165 -26.40 26.01 -16.74
CA THR A 165 -27.78 25.57 -16.95
C THR A 165 -28.70 25.99 -15.81
N SER A 166 -28.25 25.86 -14.56
CA SER A 166 -29.01 26.29 -13.38
C SER A 166 -29.26 27.79 -13.38
N TYR A 167 -28.22 28.58 -13.65
CA TYR A 167 -28.33 30.04 -13.75
C TYR A 167 -29.28 30.48 -14.87
N ALA A 168 -29.17 29.86 -16.06
CA ALA A 168 -30.05 30.15 -17.19
C ALA A 168 -31.51 29.79 -16.87
N TYR A 169 -31.76 28.62 -16.29
CA TYR A 169 -33.10 28.15 -15.92
C TYR A 169 -33.80 29.07 -14.91
N HIS A 170 -33.07 29.56 -13.90
CA HIS A 170 -33.61 30.47 -12.90
C HIS A 170 -33.93 31.88 -13.42
N ARG A 171 -33.37 32.27 -14.57
CA ARG A 171 -33.64 33.58 -15.20
C ARG A 171 -34.67 33.55 -16.33
N LEU A 172 -35.12 32.37 -16.76
CA LEU A 172 -36.14 32.24 -17.82
C LEU A 172 -37.53 32.65 -17.32
N PRO A 173 -38.36 33.29 -18.16
CA PRO A 173 -39.78 33.52 -17.88
C PRO A 173 -40.55 32.19 -17.81
N ASP A 174 -41.60 32.14 -17.00
CA ASP A 174 -42.31 30.89 -16.66
C ASP A 174 -42.96 30.20 -17.88
N GLU A 175 -43.31 30.96 -18.93
CA GLU A 175 -43.81 30.43 -20.20
C GLU A 175 -42.76 29.57 -20.94
N GLN A 176 -41.47 29.94 -20.85
CA GLN A 176 -40.36 29.20 -21.49
C GLN A 176 -39.89 28.00 -20.65
N LYS A 177 -40.19 28.00 -19.35
CA LYS A 177 -40.00 26.82 -18.49
C LYS A 177 -41.00 25.73 -18.85
N ALA A 178 -42.23 26.10 -19.19
CA ALA A 178 -43.28 25.17 -19.61
C ALA A 178 -43.06 24.58 -21.01
N SER A 179 -42.34 25.28 -21.90
CA SER A 179 -42.02 24.80 -23.25
C SER A 179 -40.88 23.77 -23.29
N GLY A 180 -40.24 23.44 -22.16
CA GLY A 180 -39.26 22.35 -22.05
C GLY A 180 -37.95 22.55 -22.84
N ILE A 181 -37.68 23.77 -23.32
CA ILE A 181 -36.49 24.09 -24.14
C ILE A 181 -35.19 23.88 -23.33
N ILE A 182 -35.25 24.10 -22.01
CA ILE A 182 -34.16 23.78 -21.09
C ILE A 182 -34.66 22.75 -20.08
N LYS A 183 -34.03 21.56 -20.08
CA LYS A 183 -34.31 20.49 -19.12
C LYS A 183 -34.01 21.00 -17.70
N GLU A 184 -34.91 20.72 -16.76
CA GLU A 184 -34.75 21.07 -15.35
C GLU A 184 -33.36 20.65 -14.85
N PRO A 185 -32.55 21.59 -14.32
CA PRO A 185 -31.21 21.29 -13.85
C PRO A 185 -31.28 20.34 -12.65
N GLN A 186 -30.26 19.49 -12.50
CA GLN A 186 -30.11 18.62 -11.33
C GLN A 186 -30.14 19.48 -10.04
N GLY A 187 -30.72 18.95 -8.96
CA GLY A 187 -30.90 19.70 -7.71
C GLY A 187 -29.59 20.18 -7.06
N VAL A 188 -29.70 21.08 -6.08
CA VAL A 188 -28.55 21.68 -5.36
C VAL A 188 -27.60 20.62 -4.78
N GLY A 189 -28.13 19.47 -4.34
CA GLY A 189 -27.32 18.34 -3.85
C GLY A 189 -26.34 17.77 -4.88
N TYR A 190 -26.66 17.83 -6.18
CA TYR A 190 -25.76 17.42 -7.26
C TYR A 190 -24.55 18.36 -7.36
N GLY A 191 -24.77 19.68 -7.28
CA GLY A 191 -23.69 20.67 -7.28
C GLY A 191 -22.77 20.55 -6.06
N ILE A 192 -23.35 20.33 -4.87
CA ILE A 192 -22.58 20.07 -3.64
C ILE A 192 -21.73 18.79 -3.79
N GLY A 193 -22.32 17.71 -4.30
CA GLY A 193 -21.62 16.45 -4.55
C GLY A 193 -20.44 16.60 -5.51
N LEU A 194 -20.61 17.37 -6.60
CA LEU A 194 -19.53 17.67 -7.54
C LEU A 194 -18.41 18.51 -6.91
N ALA A 195 -18.74 19.47 -6.06
CA ALA A 195 -17.75 20.28 -5.35
C ALA A 195 -16.92 19.44 -4.36
N PHE A 196 -17.56 18.54 -3.61
CA PHE A 196 -16.86 17.59 -2.74
C PHE A 196 -16.00 16.60 -3.53
N ALA A 197 -16.50 16.08 -4.65
CA ALA A 197 -15.73 15.21 -5.53
C ALA A 197 -14.48 15.92 -6.07
N LEU A 198 -14.63 17.18 -6.48
CA LEU A 198 -13.52 18.01 -6.97
C LEU A 198 -12.50 18.30 -5.86
N PHE A 199 -12.96 18.62 -4.65
CA PHE A 199 -12.07 18.79 -3.49
C PHE A 199 -11.29 17.50 -3.19
N ALA A 200 -11.96 16.36 -3.20
CA ALA A 200 -11.32 15.06 -2.97
C ALA A 200 -10.28 14.73 -4.05
N MET A 201 -10.56 15.01 -5.33
CA MET A 201 -9.61 14.77 -6.44
C MET A 201 -8.39 15.69 -6.41
N GLN A 202 -8.54 16.92 -5.90
CA GLN A 202 -7.43 17.88 -5.79
C GLN A 202 -6.53 17.65 -4.57
N ARG A 203 -7.06 16.99 -3.53
CA ARG A 203 -6.37 16.70 -2.27
C ARG A 203 -5.87 15.25 -2.18
N ALA A 204 -6.13 14.44 -3.19
CA ALA A 204 -5.57 13.10 -3.40
C ALA A 204 -4.21 13.20 -4.11
#